data_AF-A0A1I4VN31-F1
#
_entry.id   AF-A0A1I4VN31-F1
#
_cell.length_a   1.000
_cell.length_b   1.000
_cell.length_c   1.000
_cell.angle_alpha   90.00
_cell.angle_beta   90.00
_cell.angle_gamma   90.00
#
_symmetry.space_group_name_H-M   'P 1'
#
loop_
_entity.id
_entity.type
_entity.pdbx_description
1 polymer ?
#
loop_
_entity_poly.entity_id
_entity_poly.type
_entity_poly.pdbx_seq_one_letter_code
_entity_poly.pdbx_strand_id
1 'polypeptide(L)' 'MTEKEPPLEWHGVAGLRLIVPHGRPDVMLVEIKTMSGPIRLSMPKSIALTVGRSILEEAEKLAPDPFDS' A
#
# COMPACT_ATOMS: atom_id res chain seq x y z
N MET A 1 3.15 -33.75 11.41
CA MET A 1 2.03 -32.90 10.99
C MET A 1 2.65 -31.65 10.39
N THR A 2 2.50 -31.44 9.09
CA THR A 2 3.04 -30.28 8.40
C THR A 2 2.14 -29.10 8.72
N GLU A 3 2.64 -28.10 9.44
CA GLU A 3 1.93 -26.84 9.67
C GLU A 3 1.65 -26.21 8.30
N LYS A 4 0.39 -26.20 7.88
CA LYS A 4 -0.05 -25.37 6.75
C LYS A 4 0.06 -23.93 7.22
N GLU A 5 0.91 -23.14 6.56
CA GLU A 5 0.88 -21.69 6.72
C GLU A 5 -0.57 -21.20 6.57
N PRO A 6 -1.08 -20.39 7.51
CA PRO A 6 -2.44 -19.89 7.41
C PRO A 6 -2.60 -19.13 6.09
N PRO A 7 -3.77 -19.23 5.43
CA PRO A 7 -4.01 -18.50 4.19
C PRO A 7 -3.77 -17.01 4.43
N LEU A 8 -3.08 -16.35 3.50
CA LEU A 8 -2.90 -14.90 3.52
C LEU A 8 -4.29 -14.26 3.52
N GLU A 9 -4.74 -13.80 4.68
CA GLU A 9 -5.99 -13.04 4.79
C GLU A 9 -5.79 -11.68 4.15
N TRP A 10 -6.65 -11.34 3.20
CA TRP A 10 -6.66 -10.01 2.61
C TRP A 10 -7.17 -9.02 3.66
N HIS A 11 -6.28 -8.21 4.21
CA HIS A 11 -6.67 -7.14 5.12
C HIS A 11 -7.08 -5.89 4.34
N GLY A 12 -8.25 -5.34 4.67
CA GLY A 12 -8.69 -4.06 4.14
C GLY A 12 -7.71 -2.95 4.49
N VAL A 13 -7.30 -2.19 3.47
CA VAL A 13 -6.50 -0.97 3.63
C VAL A 13 -7.45 0.19 3.90
N ALA A 14 -7.33 0.79 5.08
CA ALA A 14 -8.12 1.96 5.49
C ALA A 14 -7.47 3.29 5.08
N GLY A 15 -6.23 3.27 4.60
CA GLY A 15 -5.54 4.45 4.09
C GLY A 15 -4.07 4.20 3.78
N LEU A 16 -3.52 5.02 2.88
CA LEU A 16 -2.12 4.99 2.47
C LEU A 16 -1.50 6.38 2.66
N ARG A 17 -0.30 6.44 3.24
CA ARG A 17 0.49 7.67 3.34
C ARG A 17 1.90 7.42 2.81
N LEU A 18 2.35 8.30 1.93
CA LEU A 18 3.69 8.30 1.35
C LEU A 18 4.48 9.52 1.84
N ILE A 19 5.67 9.32 2.38
CA ILE A 19 6.52 10.38 2.93
C ILE A 19 7.89 10.34 2.24
N VAL A 20 8.34 11.51 1.77
CA VAL A 20 9.71 11.70 1.24
C VAL A 20 10.58 12.31 2.34
N PRO A 21 11.57 11.58 2.88
CA PRO A 21 12.43 12.08 3.94
C PRO A 21 13.43 13.12 3.40
N HIS A 22 13.61 14.21 4.16
CA HIS A 22 14.36 15.40 3.74
C HIS A 22 15.84 15.13 3.38
N GLY A 23 16.47 14.10 3.96
CA GLY A 23 17.87 13.75 3.71
C GLY A 23 18.10 12.52 2.81
N ARG A 24 17.03 11.85 2.35
CA ARG A 24 17.10 10.59 1.57
C ARG A 24 16.02 10.57 0.49
N PRO A 25 16.12 11.42 -0.55
CA PRO A 25 15.10 11.51 -1.61
C PRO A 25 15.02 10.26 -2.49
N ASP A 26 15.99 9.35 -2.35
CA ASP A 26 16.05 8.04 -2.99
C ASP A 26 15.13 7.00 -2.34
N VAL A 27 14.65 7.27 -1.11
CA VAL A 27 13.80 6.38 -0.33
C VAL A 27 12.45 7.05 -0.06
N MET A 28 11.40 6.26 0.07
CA MET A 28 10.11 6.70 0.57
C MET A 28 9.68 5.84 1.75
N LEU A 29 9.06 6.47 2.75
CA LEU A 29 8.39 5.79 3.84
C LEU A 29 6.91 5.66 3.48
N VAL A 30 6.41 4.43 3.51
CA VAL A 30 5.04 4.05 3.18
C VAL A 30 4.37 3.59 4.47
N GLU A 31 3.29 4.26 4.86
CA GLU A 31 2.42 3.83 5.96
C GLU A 31 1.09 3.36 5.39
N ILE A 32 0.74 2.12 5.67
CA ILE A 32 -0.52 1.48 5.28
C ILE A 32 -1.33 1.29 6.56
N LYS A 33 -2.43 2.02 6.69
CA LYS A 33 -3.35 1.84 7.80
C LYS A 33 -4.22 0.61 7.52
N THR A 34 -4.07 -0.43 8.33
CA THR A 34 -4.94 -1.62 8.27
C THR A 34 -5.90 -1.65 9.46
N MET A 35 -6.87 -2.55 9.44
CA MET A 35 -7.77 -2.79 10.57
C MET A 35 -7.04 -3.32 11.82
N SER A 36 -5.90 -3.99 11.63
CA SER A 36 -5.07 -4.56 12.72
C SER A 36 -4.01 -3.57 13.23
N GLY A 37 -3.90 -2.38 12.61
CA GLY A 37 -2.90 -1.37 12.94
C GLY A 37 -2.09 -0.88 11.73
N PRO A 38 -1.26 0.16 11.90
CA PRO A 38 -0.45 0.70 10.81
C PRO A 38 0.75 -0.22 10.51
N ILE A 39 0.93 -0.55 9.24
CA ILE A 39 2.13 -1.17 8.70
C ILE A 39 3.02 -0.06 8.13
N ARG A 40 4.30 -0.04 8.50
CA ARG A 40 5.28 0.96 8.04
C ARG A 40 6.42 0.27 7.32
N LEU A 41 6.69 0.74 6.10
CA LEU A 41 7.71 0.18 5.23
C LEU A 41 8.60 1.32 4.72
N SER A 42 9.89 1.06 4.56
CA SER A 42 10.80 1.92 3.80
C SER A 42 11.18 1.21 2.52
N MET A 43 11.10 1.89 1.38
CA MET A 43 11.47 1.31 0.10
C MET A 43 12.05 2.35 -0.85
N PRO A 44 12.81 1.94 -1.89
CA PRO A 44 13.29 2.86 -2.91
C PRO A 44 12.13 3.64 -3.54
N LYS A 45 12.36 4.92 -3.84
CA LYS A 45 11.34 5.82 -4.39
C LYS A 45 10.65 5.26 -5.64
N SER A 46 11.41 4.66 -6.56
CA SER A 46 10.85 4.04 -7.76
C SER A 46 9.83 2.94 -7.41
N ILE A 47 10.15 2.08 -6.46
CA ILE A 47 9.28 0.99 -6.01
C ILE A 47 8.03 1.54 -5.30
N ALA A 48 8.19 2.52 -4.41
CA ALA A 48 7.07 3.14 -3.71
C ALA A 48 6.05 3.76 -4.69
N LEU A 49 6.53 4.43 -5.73
CA LEU A 49 5.69 5.03 -6.75
C LEU A 49 4.98 3.96 -7.60
N THR A 50 5.66 2.88 -7.97
CA THR A 50 5.03 1.75 -8.67
C THR A 50 3.92 1.13 -7.82
N VAL A 51 4.19 0.84 -6.55
CA VAL A 51 3.19 0.26 -5.63
C VAL A 51 2.00 1.20 -5.47
N GLY A 52 2.24 2.51 -5.27
CA GLY A 52 1.17 3.50 -5.16
C GLY A 52 0.28 3.54 -6.40
N ARG A 53 0.87 3.46 -7.61
CA ARG A 53 0.11 3.42 -8.87
C ARG A 53 -0.70 2.13 -9.00
N SER A 54 -0.11 0.97 -8.72
CA SER A 54 -0.83 -0.30 -8.80
C SER A 54 -2.01 -0.36 -7.82
N ILE A 55 -1.86 0.20 -6.60
CA ILE A 55 -2.96 0.29 -5.64
C ILE A 55 -4.09 1.17 -6.19
N LEU A 56 -3.77 2.33 -6.78
CA LEU A 56 -4.76 3.22 -7.38
C LEU A 56 -5.51 2.53 -8.51
N GLU A 57 -4.78 1.94 -9.47
CA GLU A 57 -5.38 1.25 -10.62
C GLU A 57 -6.30 0.09 -10.21
N GLU A 58 -5.91 -0.70 -9.21
CA GLU A 58 -6.76 -1.78 -8.69
C GLU A 58 -7.97 -1.23 -7.91
N ALA A 59 -7.80 -0.16 -7.14
CA ALA A 59 -8.91 0.48 -6.44
C ALA A 59 -9.95 1.04 -7.41
N GLU A 60 -9.52 1.72 -8.48
CA GLU A 60 -10.40 2.24 -9.54
C GLU A 60 -11.16 1.13 -10.28
N LYS A 61 -10.53 -0.01 -10.54
CA LYS A 61 -11.21 -1.18 -11.15
C LYS A 61 -12.30 -1.75 -10.24
N LEU A 62 -12.03 -1.82 -8.94
CA LEU A 62 -12.92 -2.45 -7.97
C LEU A 62 -14.05 -1.52 -7.51
N ALA A 63 -13.77 -0.22 -7.45
CA ALA A 63 -14.70 0.82 -7.02
C ALA A 63 -14.51 2.07 -7.90
N PRO A 64 -14.98 2.03 -9.17
CA PRO A 64 -14.85 3.16 -10.08
C PRO A 64 -15.58 4.38 -9.51
N ASP A 65 -15.00 5.58 -9.69
CA ASP A 65 -15.63 6.81 -9.27
C ASP A 65 -16.92 7.02 -10.09
N PRO A 66 -18.10 7.14 -9.45
CA PRO A 66 -19.36 7.34 -10.16
C PRO A 66 -19.43 8.67 -10.95
N PHE A 67 -18.47 9.58 -10.76
CA PHE A 67 -18.43 10.89 -11.40
C PHE A 67 -17.39 11.01 -12.54
N ASP A 68 -16.55 10.00 -12.78
CA ASP A 68 -15.54 9.99 -13.85
C ASP A 68 -16.10 9.49 -15.21
N SER A 69 -17.34 9.85 -15.54
CA SER A 69 -18.03 9.49 -16.81
C SER A 69 -17.68 10.39 -17.98
#